data_AF-A0A848Z2A5-F1
#
_entry.id   AF-A0A848Z2A5-F1
#
_cell.length_a   1.000
_cell.length_b   1.000
_cell.length_c   1.000
_cell.angle_alpha   90.00
_cell.angle_beta   90.00
_cell.angle_gamma   90.00
#
_symmetry.space_group_name_H-M   'P 1'
#
loop_
_entity.id
_entity.type
_entity.pdbx_description
1 polymer ?
#
loop_
_entity_poly.entity_id
_entity_poly.type
_entity_poly.pdbx_seq_one_letter_code
_entity_poly.pdbx_strand_id
1 'polypeptide(L)' 'MQQAYVKASNTGAGEYFGIEVALSADCSTLAVGAVDEDSSATGIGGDQTDNTSATSGAVYLY' A
#
# COMPACT_ATOMS: atom_id res chain seq x y z
N MET A 1 16.30 0.32 19.42
CA MET A 1 16.49 -0.38 18.13
C MET A 1 15.19 -0.31 17.35
N GLN A 2 15.25 -0.16 16.02
CA GLN A 2 14.09 -0.27 15.13
C GLN A 2 13.80 -1.75 14.83
N GLN A 3 12.54 -2.16 14.90
CA GLN A 3 12.15 -3.55 14.59
C GLN A 3 11.70 -3.73 13.13
N ALA A 4 11.09 -2.71 12.53
CA ALA A 4 10.66 -2.76 11.14
C ALA A 4 10.74 -1.38 10.48
N TYR A 5 10.93 -1.41 9.17
CA TYR A 5 10.78 -0.27 8.27
C TYR A 5 9.95 -0.75 7.08
N VAL A 6 8.75 -0.22 6.94
CA VAL A 6 7.83 -0.58 5.86
C VAL A 6 7.58 0.63 4.97
N LYS A 7 7.44 0.36 3.67
CA LYS A 7 7.14 1.32 2.62
C LYS A 7 6.42 0.60 1.49
N ALA A 8 5.62 1.33 0.71
CA ALA A 8 5.10 0.83 -0.56
C ALA A 8 6.23 0.23 -1.41
N SER A 9 5.95 -0.83 -2.15
CA SER A 9 6.86 -1.43 -3.14
C SER A 9 7.15 -0.48 -4.30
N ASN A 10 6.17 0.35 -4.65
CA ASN A 10 6.14 1.28 -5.77
C ASN A 10 5.90 2.69 -5.27
N THR A 11 6.84 3.21 -4.47
CA THR A 11 6.73 4.57 -3.92
C THR A 11 6.59 5.63 -5.02
N GLY A 12 5.44 6.28 -5.10
CA GLY A 12 5.22 7.50 -5.87
C GLY A 12 5.01 8.73 -4.98
N ALA A 13 5.29 9.90 -5.55
CA ALA A 13 5.10 11.17 -4.86
C ALA A 13 3.61 11.53 -4.84
N GLY A 14 3.06 11.78 -3.64
CA GLY A 14 1.66 12.18 -3.51
C GLY A 14 0.66 11.02 -3.49
N GLU A 15 1.10 9.76 -3.46
CA GLU A 15 0.20 8.59 -3.38
C GLU A 15 -0.31 8.31 -1.95
N TYR A 16 0.12 9.13 -0.98
CA TYR A 16 -0.32 9.12 0.41
C TYR A 16 -0.25 7.74 1.11
N PHE A 17 0.82 6.97 0.85
CA PHE A 17 1.09 5.76 1.63
C PHE A 17 1.13 6.07 3.13
N GLY A 18 0.37 5.30 3.91
CA GLY A 18 0.27 5.50 5.36
C GLY A 18 -0.80 6.51 5.78
N ILE A 19 -1.67 6.96 4.87
CA ILE A 19 -2.80 7.83 5.21
C ILE A 19 -3.76 7.18 6.20
N GLU A 20 -3.96 5.87 6.07
CA GLU A 20 -4.73 5.04 6.99
C GLU A 20 -3.98 3.72 7.27
N VAL A 21 -4.10 3.22 8.50
CA VAL A 21 -3.48 1.97 8.94
C VAL A 21 -4.45 1.16 9.79
N ALA A 22 -4.38 -0.16 9.66
CA ALA A 22 -5.10 -1.10 10.52
C ALA A 22 -4.20 -2.29 10.87
N LEU A 23 -4.18 -2.67 12.15
CA LEU A 23 -3.51 -3.86 12.63
C LEU A 23 -4.55 -4.92 12.97
N SER A 24 -4.33 -6.13 12.48
CA SER A 24 -5.12 -7.31 12.86
C SER A 24 -5.08 -7.57 14.38
N ALA A 25 -6.13 -8.21 14.90
CA ALA A 25 -6.27 -8.45 16.35
C ALA A 25 -5.19 -9.39 16.92
N ASP A 26 -4.61 -10.26 16.08
CA ASP A 26 -3.49 -11.14 16.45
C ASP A 26 -2.11 -10.48 16.22
N CYS A 27 -2.09 -9.21 15.81
CA CYS A 27 -0.90 -8.42 15.53
C CYS A 27 0.02 -9.02 14.45
N SER A 28 -0.49 -9.89 13.58
CA SER A 28 0.31 -10.60 12.56
C SER A 28 0.29 -9.94 11.19
N THR A 29 -0.71 -9.11 10.91
CA THR A 29 -0.90 -8.43 9.63
C THR A 29 -1.20 -6.94 9.84
N LEU A 30 -0.42 -6.09 9.18
CA LEU A 30 -0.62 -4.65 9.06
C LEU A 30 -1.13 -4.32 7.67
N ALA A 31 -2.28 -3.67 7.58
CA ALA A 31 -2.78 -3.05 6.35
C ALA A 31 -2.42 -1.56 6.33
N VAL A 32 -1.87 -1.08 5.22
CA VAL A 32 -1.50 0.31 5.01
C VAL A 32 -2.14 0.82 3.71
N GLY A 33 -2.95 1.88 3.81
CA GLY A 33 -3.59 2.50 2.66
C GLY A 33 -2.70 3.52 1.95
N ALA A 34 -2.84 3.60 0.62
CA ALA A 34 -2.31 4.64 -0.24
C ALA A 34 -3.43 5.08 -1.20
N VAL A 35 -4.19 6.10 -0.83
CA VAL A 35 -5.47 6.44 -1.51
C VAL A 35 -5.28 6.94 -2.93
N ASP A 36 -4.13 7.55 -3.22
CA ASP A 36 -3.82 8.11 -4.54
C ASP A 36 -2.77 7.28 -5.28
N GLU A 37 -2.62 5.99 -4.95
CA GLU A 37 -1.76 5.10 -5.72
C GLU A 37 -2.36 4.87 -7.12
N ASP A 38 -1.49 4.95 -8.12
CA ASP A 38 -1.86 4.75 -9.50
C ASP A 38 -1.67 3.27 -9.85
N SER A 39 -2.76 2.54 -10.12
CA SER A 39 -2.70 1.16 -10.64
C SER A 39 -4.03 0.71 -11.23
N SER A 40 -3.99 -0.12 -12.29
CA SER A 40 -5.16 -0.82 -12.80
C SER A 40 -5.29 -2.25 -12.25
N ALA A 41 -4.38 -2.66 -11.35
CA ALA A 41 -4.40 -3.96 -10.72
C ALA A 41 -5.71 -4.21 -9.95
N THR A 42 -6.29 -5.38 -10.14
CA THR A 42 -7.47 -5.84 -9.38
C THR A 42 -7.13 -7.10 -8.59
N GLY A 43 -7.65 -7.20 -7.37
CA GLY A 43 -7.40 -8.35 -6.50
C GLY A 43 -6.05 -8.28 -5.79
N ILE A 44 -5.55 -9.42 -5.32
CA ILE A 44 -4.30 -9.51 -4.53
C ILE A 44 -3.16 -9.96 -5.44
N GLY A 45 -2.02 -9.28 -5.35
CA GLY A 45 -0.78 -9.67 -6.04
C GLY A 45 -0.73 -9.31 -7.53
N GLY A 46 -1.38 -8.20 -7.92
CA GLY A 46 -1.24 -7.64 -9.26
C GLY A 46 0.16 -7.07 -9.55
N ASP A 47 0.33 -6.52 -10.75
CA ASP A 47 1.56 -5.85 -11.15
C ASP A 47 1.73 -4.54 -10.38
N GLN A 48 2.59 -4.55 -9.36
CA GLN A 48 2.90 -3.38 -8.54
C GLN A 48 3.66 -2.28 -9.30
N THR A 49 4.06 -2.50 -10.55
CA THR A 49 4.70 -1.46 -11.38
C THR A 49 3.73 -0.76 -12.32
N ASP A 50 2.49 -1.21 -12.37
CA ASP A 50 1.44 -0.58 -13.16
C ASP A 50 1.05 0.75 -12.54
N ASN A 51 1.22 1.84 -13.29
CA ASN A 51 0.80 3.20 -12.93
C ASN A 51 -0.15 3.79 -13.99
N THR A 52 -0.95 2.94 -14.63
CA THR A 52 -1.76 3.32 -15.81
C THR A 52 -3.16 3.82 -15.49
N SER A 53 -3.61 3.73 -14.24
CA SER A 53 -4.91 4.23 -13.78
C SER A 53 -4.73 5.17 -12.59
N ALA A 54 -4.94 6.46 -12.82
CA ALA A 54 -4.62 7.50 -11.85
C ALA A 54 -5.55 7.49 -10.63
N THR A 55 -5.01 7.67 -9.44
CA THR A 55 -5.71 7.83 -8.16
C THR A 55 -6.69 6.68 -7.85
N SER A 56 -6.35 5.46 -8.28
CA SER A 56 -7.17 4.26 -8.05
C SER A 56 -7.15 3.84 -6.57
N GLY A 57 -6.02 4.04 -5.92
CA GLY A 57 -5.74 3.64 -4.56
C GLY A 57 -5.32 2.17 -4.41
N ALA A 58 -4.52 1.91 -3.38
CA ALA A 58 -4.02 0.59 -3.04
C ALA A 58 -4.00 0.35 -1.52
N VAL A 59 -3.95 -0.94 -1.15
CA VAL A 59 -3.68 -1.40 0.21
C VAL A 59 -2.49 -2.37 0.19
N TYR A 60 -1.51 -2.08 1.03
CA TYR A 60 -0.32 -2.93 1.23
C TYR A 60 -0.48 -3.73 2.51
N LEU A 61 -0.25 -5.04 2.44
CA LEU A 61 -0.26 -5.93 3.60
C LEU A 61 1.17 -6.32 3.98
N TYR A 62 1.49 -6.23 5.27
CA TYR A 62 2.77 -6.64 5.87
C TYR A 62 2.54 -7.63 7.00
#